data_AF-A0A1C7WDB1-F1
#
_entry.id   AF-A0A1C7WDB1-F1
#
_cell.length_a   1.000
_cell.length_b   1.000
_cell.length_c   1.000
_cell.angle_alpha   90.00
_cell.angle_beta   90.00
_cell.angle_gamma   90.00
#
_symmetry.space_group_name_H-M   'P 1'
#
loop_
_entity.id
_entity.type
_entity.pdbx_description
1 polymer ?
#
loop_
_entity_poly.entity_id
_entity_poly.type
_entity_poly.pdbx_seq_one_letter_code
_entity_poly.pdbx_strand_id
1 'polypeptide(L)'
;MTTYVLVAEYRNATDRLFTLANAHFCACVGNDERRSWRGSAQRHLAELENLSCKRASERDRQCFIRASQLLRERLAMVNEHGELLLPTSAVVNR
;
A
#
# COMPACT_ATOMS: atom_id res chain seq x y z
N MET A 1 -8.09 -14.83 -9.71
CA MET A 1 -7.19 -15.95 -10.09
C MET A 1 -5.82 -15.65 -9.51
N THR A 2 -5.21 -16.60 -8.80
CA THR A 2 -3.88 -16.40 -8.18
C THR A 2 -2.78 -16.55 -9.23
N THR A 3 -1.89 -15.57 -9.30
CA THR A 3 -0.74 -15.57 -10.22
C THR A 3 0.51 -16.01 -9.48
N TYR A 4 1.14 -17.09 -9.92
CA TYR A 4 2.37 -17.60 -9.31
C TYR A 4 3.61 -16.98 -9.94
N VAL A 5 4.50 -16.45 -9.11
CA VAL A 5 5.73 -15.76 -9.53
C VAL A 5 6.97 -16.32 -8.87
N LEU A 6 8.14 -15.96 -9.41
CA LEU A 6 9.43 -16.29 -8.81
C LEU A 6 9.66 -15.50 -7.51
N VAL A 7 10.55 -16.00 -6.65
CA VAL A 7 10.83 -15.35 -5.35
C VAL A 7 11.34 -13.91 -5.53
N ALA A 8 12.17 -13.67 -6.55
CA ALA A 8 12.68 -12.35 -6.85
C ALA A 8 11.54 -11.37 -7.23
N GLU A 9 10.61 -11.80 -8.06
CA GLU A 9 9.44 -11.00 -8.46
C GLU A 9 8.51 -10.73 -7.27
N TYR A 10 8.31 -11.73 -6.41
CA TYR A 10 7.51 -11.58 -5.19
C TYR A 10 8.11 -10.56 -4.21
N ARG A 11 9.44 -10.57 -4.05
CA ARG A 11 10.16 -9.55 -3.25
C ARG A 11 10.09 -8.17 -3.88
N ASN A 12 10.30 -8.07 -5.19
CA ASN A 12 10.16 -6.82 -5.92
C ASN A 12 8.73 -6.24 -5.80
N ALA A 13 7.71 -7.09 -5.84
CA ALA A 13 6.32 -6.67 -5.61
C ALA A 13 6.12 -6.15 -4.17
N THR A 14 6.70 -6.84 -3.18
CA THR A 14 6.70 -6.40 -1.78
C THR A 14 7.34 -5.01 -1.63
N ASP A 15 8.51 -4.80 -2.23
CA ASP A 15 9.23 -3.53 -2.16
C ASP A 15 8.42 -2.41 -2.82
N ARG A 16 7.80 -2.67 -3.98
CA ARG A 16 6.91 -1.69 -4.64
C ARG A 16 5.75 -1.26 -3.75
N LEU A 17 5.06 -2.20 -3.10
CA LEU A 17 3.98 -1.90 -2.16
C LEU A 17 4.48 -1.03 -1.00
N PHE A 18 5.65 -1.37 -0.46
CA PHE A 18 6.26 -0.61 0.63
C PHE A 18 6.69 0.80 0.22
N THR A 19 7.28 0.96 -0.97
CA THR A 19 7.66 2.26 -1.54
C THR A 19 6.44 3.13 -1.83
N LEU A 20 5.36 2.55 -2.37
CA LEU A 20 4.08 3.26 -2.57
C LEU A 20 3.51 3.78 -1.25
N ALA A 21 3.53 2.96 -0.20
CA ALA A 21 2.98 3.31 1.09
C ALA A 21 3.81 4.33 1.89
N ASN A 22 5.12 4.42 1.62
CA ASN A 22 6.02 5.31 2.35
C ASN A 22 6.56 6.44 1.46
N ALA A 23 7.53 6.15 0.59
CA ALA A 23 8.25 7.17 -0.16
C ALA A 23 7.31 8.00 -1.04
N HIS A 24 6.41 7.36 -1.80
CA HIS A 24 5.51 8.08 -2.69
C HIS A 24 4.43 8.83 -1.92
N PHE A 25 3.85 8.21 -0.89
CA PHE A 25 2.86 8.88 -0.05
C PHE A 25 3.45 10.13 0.65
N CYS A 26 4.61 10.00 1.29
CA CYS A 26 5.25 11.10 2.01
C CYS A 26 5.78 12.19 1.09
N ALA A 27 6.05 11.89 -0.18
CA ALA A 27 6.45 12.88 -1.17
C ALA A 27 5.28 13.75 -1.66
N CYS A 28 4.03 13.34 -1.44
CA CYS A 28 2.86 14.11 -1.85
C CYS A 28 2.63 15.29 -0.88
N VAL A 29 2.86 16.51 -1.36
CA VAL A 29 2.63 17.75 -0.62
C VAL A 29 1.21 18.29 -0.83
N GLY A 30 0.60 18.05 -2.00
CA GLY A 30 -0.73 18.58 -2.38
C GLY A 30 -1.85 17.54 -2.43
N ASN A 31 -3.11 18.02 -2.46
CA ASN A 31 -4.29 17.16 -2.65
C ASN A 31 -4.28 16.51 -4.05
N ASP A 32 -3.91 17.24 -5.10
CA ASP A 32 -3.83 16.68 -6.46
C ASP A 32 -2.80 15.55 -6.57
N GLU A 33 -1.64 15.72 -5.93
CA GLU A 33 -0.61 14.69 -5.87
C GLU A 33 -1.09 13.47 -5.10
N ARG A 34 -1.73 13.66 -3.94
CA ARG A 34 -2.35 12.56 -3.16
C ARG A 34 -3.46 11.86 -3.93
N ARG A 35 -4.27 12.60 -4.70
CA ARG A 35 -5.32 12.02 -5.56
C ARG A 35 -4.71 11.15 -6.67
N SER A 36 -3.68 11.66 -7.35
CA SER A 36 -2.94 10.91 -8.37
C SER A 36 -2.28 9.66 -7.78
N TRP A 37 -1.58 9.82 -6.64
CA TRP A 37 -0.98 8.73 -5.89
C TRP A 37 -2.02 7.68 -5.49
N ARG A 38 -3.18 8.09 -4.95
CA ARG A 38 -4.27 7.19 -4.55
C ARG A 38 -4.71 6.29 -5.71
N GLY A 39 -4.96 6.88 -6.88
CA GLY A 39 -5.36 6.13 -8.07
C GLY A 39 -4.28 5.15 -8.54
N SER A 40 -3.00 5.55 -8.48
CA SER A 40 -1.88 4.65 -8.82
C SER A 40 -1.70 3.53 -7.81
N ALA A 41 -1.79 3.84 -6.52
CA ALA A 41 -1.67 2.90 -5.42
C ALA A 41 -2.79 1.86 -5.43
N GLN A 42 -4.04 2.25 -5.70
CA GLN A 42 -5.17 1.32 -5.83
C GLN A 42 -4.96 0.32 -6.97
N ARG A 43 -4.51 0.80 -8.15
CA ARG A 43 -4.22 -0.08 -9.30
C ARG A 43 -3.12 -1.08 -8.97
N HIS A 44 -1.99 -0.62 -8.43
CA HIS A 44 -0.92 -1.52 -8.04
C HIS A 44 -1.30 -2.50 -6.94
N LEU A 45 -2.11 -2.09 -5.95
CA LEU A 45 -2.59 -3.01 -4.94
C LEU A 45 -3.44 -4.12 -5.56
N ALA A 46 -4.37 -3.79 -6.45
CA ALA A 46 -5.22 -4.77 -7.14
C ALA A 46 -4.42 -5.72 -8.06
N GLU A 47 -3.40 -5.20 -8.74
CA GLU A 47 -2.48 -6.00 -9.57
C GLU A 47 -1.67 -6.99 -8.72
N LEU A 48 -1.16 -6.53 -7.58
CA LEU A 48 -0.20 -7.29 -6.78
C LEU A 48 -0.85 -8.21 -5.75
N GLU A 49 -2.06 -7.91 -5.24
CA GLU A 49 -2.69 -8.69 -4.16
C GLU A 49 -2.99 -10.15 -4.53
N ASN A 50 -3.06 -10.46 -5.83
CA ASN A 50 -3.29 -11.81 -6.34
C ASN A 50 -1.98 -12.60 -6.58
N LEU A 51 -0.82 -12.00 -6.29
CA LEU A 51 0.47 -12.67 -6.43
C LEU A 51 0.69 -13.71 -5.31
N SER A 52 1.22 -14.86 -5.70
CA SER A 52 1.68 -15.89 -4.78
C SER A 52 3.02 -16.43 -5.23
N CYS A 53 3.80 -16.97 -4.31
CA CYS A 53 5.08 -17.59 -4.63
C CYS A 53 5.23 -18.89 -3.83
N LYS A 54 5.31 -20.02 -4.55
CA LYS A 54 5.45 -21.36 -3.94
C LYS A 54 6.73 -21.51 -3.11
N ARG A 55 7.78 -20.75 -3.48
CA ARG A 55 9.11 -20.82 -2.86
C ARG A 55 9.41 -19.65 -1.94
N ALA A 56 8.44 -18.75 -1.70
CA ALA A 56 8.62 -17.68 -0.73
C ALA A 56 8.87 -18.28 0.66
N SER A 57 9.82 -17.69 1.39
CA SER A 57 9.98 -18.01 2.80
C SER A 57 8.83 -17.43 3.61
N GLU A 58 8.72 -17.84 4.87
CA GLU A 58 7.73 -17.25 5.78
C GLU A 58 7.96 -15.76 5.98
N ARG A 59 9.24 -15.35 6.07
CA ARG A 59 9.62 -13.94 6.14
C ARG A 59 9.12 -13.16 4.92
N ASP A 60 9.28 -13.71 3.72
CA ASP A 60 8.83 -13.06 2.48
C ASP A 60 7.32 -12.83 2.49
N ARG A 61 6.54 -13.86 2.89
CA ARG A 61 5.08 -13.74 3.01
C ARG A 61 4.66 -12.69 4.02
N GLN A 62 5.28 -12.68 5.20
CA GLN A 62 4.99 -11.69 6.23
C GLN A 62 5.32 -10.26 5.78
N CYS A 63 6.44 -10.06 5.07
CA CYS A 63 6.79 -8.75 4.52
C CYS A 63 5.76 -8.30 3.48
N PHE A 64 5.31 -9.19 2.59
CA PHE A 64 4.28 -8.89 1.61
C PHE A 64 2.95 -8.50 2.28
N ILE A 65 2.51 -9.25 3.29
CA ILE A 65 1.29 -8.96 4.06
C ILE A 65 1.40 -7.59 4.74
N ARG A 66 2.52 -7.32 5.43
CA ARG A 66 2.75 -6.03 6.10
C ARG A 66 2.76 -4.86 5.13
N ALA A 67 3.45 -4.99 4.00
CA ALA A 67 3.51 -3.94 2.97
C ALA A 67 2.12 -3.68 2.35
N SER A 68 1.36 -4.74 2.08
CA SER A 68 -0.02 -4.65 1.56
C SER A 68 -0.94 -3.95 2.57
N GLN A 69 -0.85 -4.32 3.84
CA GLN A 69 -1.65 -3.75 4.92
C GLN A 69 -1.34 -2.25 5.11
N LEU A 70 -0.05 -1.90 5.15
CA LEU A 70 0.38 -0.51 5.26
C LEU A 70 -0.15 0.35 4.09
N LEU A 71 -0.10 -0.17 2.85
CA LEU A 71 -0.64 0.54 1.70
C LEU A 71 -2.17 0.73 1.81
N ARG A 72 -2.90 -0.28 2.29
CA ARG A 72 -4.35 -0.19 2.54
C ARG A 72 -4.68 0.87 3.60
N GLU A 73 -3.89 0.94 4.67
CA GLU A 73 -4.06 1.96 5.71
C GLU A 73 -3.84 3.37 5.15
N ARG A 74 -2.78 3.57 4.36
CA ARG A 74 -2.54 4.86 3.69
C ARG A 74 -3.66 5.23 2.72
N LEU A 75 -4.16 4.26 1.97
CA LEU A 75 -5.33 4.46 1.11
C LEU A 75 -6.56 4.83 1.94
N ALA A 76 -6.80 4.22 3.10
CA ALA A 76 -7.92 4.58 3.97
C ALA A 76 -7.78 6.02 4.54
N MET A 77 -6.56 6.55 4.66
CA MET A 77 -6.31 7.92 5.12
C MET A 77 -6.53 9.00 4.04
N VAL A 78 -6.76 8.64 2.78
CA VAL A 78 -6.89 9.62 1.69
C VAL A 78 -8.24 9.42 0.99
N ASN A 79 -9.06 10.46 0.87
CA ASN A 79 -10.32 10.35 0.13
C ASN A 79 -10.13 10.45 -1.40
N GLU A 80 -11.21 10.35 -2.16
CA GLU A 80 -11.16 10.43 -3.64
C GLU A 80 -10.71 11.80 -4.20
N HIS A 81 -10.75 12.84 -3.37
CA HIS A 81 -10.27 14.18 -3.70
C HIS A 81 -8.81 14.42 -3.27
N GLY A 82 -8.15 13.42 -2.67
CA GLY A 82 -6.76 13.52 -2.21
C GLY A 82 -6.60 14.20 -0.85
N GLU A 83 -7.71 14.44 -0.14
CA GLU A 83 -7.70 15.02 1.20
C GLU A 83 -7.34 13.95 2.23
N LEU A 84 -6.54 14.34 3.23
CA LEU A 84 -6.21 13.47 4.35
C LEU A 84 -7.40 13.40 5.31
N LEU A 85 -7.95 12.20 5.45
CA LEU A 85 -8.90 11.85 6.48
C LEU A 85 -8.10 11.71 7.79
N LEU A 86 -8.26 12.69 8.68
CA LEU A 86 -7.66 12.63 10.00
C LEU A 86 -8.14 11.34 10.70
N PRO A 87 -7.27 10.64 11.44
CA PRO A 87 -7.75 9.58 12.33
C PRO A 87 -8.72 10.24 13.31
N THR A 88 -9.99 9.83 13.28
CA THR A 88 -10.96 10.21 14.30
C THR A 88 -10.46 9.67 15.64
N SER A 89 -9.74 10.47 16.39
CA SER A 89 -9.32 10.14 17.75
C SER A 89 -9.16 11.42 18.55
N ALA A 90 -9.89 11.47 19.67
CA ALA A 90 -9.81 12.43 20.77
C ALA A 90 -10.62 13.75 20.65
N VAL A 91 -11.95 13.64 20.72
CA VAL A 91 -12.65 14.44 21.74
C VAL A 91 -12.31 13.80 23.08
N VAL A 92 -11.16 14.15 23.66
CA VAL A 92 -10.95 14.00 25.11
C VAL A 92 -11.61 15.23 25.71
N ASN A 93 -12.83 15.05 26.21
CA ASN A 93 -13.41 16.01 27.15
C ASN A 93 -12.50 16.06 28.39
N ARG A 94 -11.93 17.23 28.65
CA ARG A 94 -11.53 17.65 29.99
C ARG A 94 -12.64 18.52 30.56
#